data_AF-A0A7L1FVY8-F1
#
_entry.id   AF-A0A7L1FVY8-F1
#
_cell.length_a   1.000
_cell.length_b   1.000
_cell.length_c   1.000
_cell.angle_alpha   90.00
_cell.angle_beta   90.00
_cell.angle_gamma   90.00
#
_symmetry.space_group_name_H-M   'P 1'
#
loop_
_entity.id
_entity.type
_entity.pdbx_description
1 polymer ?
#
loop_
_entity_poly.entity_id
_entity_poly.type
_entity_poly.pdbx_seq_one_letter_code
_entity_poly.pdbx_strand_id
1 'polypeptide(L)'
;GTCYQQAKQVLHAAIPDRLQGRERETGILRQFLQEHVLGRRPGSLYVSGAPGTGKTACLSRVLLDCKDKLARSKTVVLNCMELGSPHSIFPALAKHLGLPVASGRERVRSLEKHLTAQGPMVLLVLDELDQLESKGQDVLYTLFEWPQLPSSRLVLVGLANALDLTDRSLARLRAHPAGSPQLLHFPPYTKEQLTRILQERLGQVAGDRVVDSAALQFCARKVSAVSGDARKALDVCR
;
A
#
# COMPACT_ATOMS: atom_id res chain seq x y z
N GLY A 1 5.96 -16.42 -33.86
CA GLY A 1 7.04 -16.34 -32.86
C GLY A 1 7.00 -15.06 -32.05
N THR A 2 6.90 -13.91 -32.72
CA THR A 2 6.91 -12.56 -32.12
C THR A 2 5.71 -12.27 -31.21
N CYS A 3 4.50 -12.73 -31.57
CA CYS A 3 3.28 -12.54 -30.76
C CYS A 3 3.33 -13.21 -29.37
N TYR A 4 3.89 -14.43 -29.27
CA TYR A 4 4.07 -15.11 -27.98
C TYR A 4 5.11 -14.43 -27.09
N GLN A 5 6.17 -13.88 -27.68
CA GLN A 5 7.18 -13.11 -26.92
C GLN A 5 6.59 -11.79 -26.40
N GLN A 6 5.76 -11.11 -27.20
CA GLN A 6 5.02 -9.92 -26.77
C GLN A 6 4.01 -10.25 -25.67
N ALA A 7 3.27 -11.35 -25.79
CA ALA A 7 2.36 -11.80 -24.73
C ALA A 7 3.10 -12.05 -23.40
N LYS A 8 4.27 -12.69 -23.45
CA LYS A 8 5.11 -12.89 -22.25
C LYS A 8 5.58 -11.58 -21.61
N GLN A 9 5.87 -10.56 -22.43
CA GLN A 9 6.27 -9.24 -21.93
C GLN A 9 5.10 -8.51 -21.27
N VAL A 10 3.90 -8.54 -21.87
CA VAL A 10 2.74 -7.83 -21.31
C VAL A 10 2.15 -8.53 -20.08
N LEU A 11 2.31 -9.85 -19.97
CA LEU A 11 1.97 -10.62 -18.77
C LEU A 11 2.96 -10.44 -17.62
N HIS A 12 4.04 -9.68 -17.78
CA HIS A 12 4.94 -9.39 -16.69
C HIS A 12 4.22 -8.62 -15.57
N ALA A 13 4.52 -8.94 -14.31
CA ALA A 13 3.88 -8.36 -13.12
C ALA A 13 4.25 -6.88 -12.84
N ALA A 14 4.68 -6.13 -13.86
CA ALA A 14 4.95 -4.71 -13.74
C ALA A 14 3.66 -3.94 -13.42
N ILE A 15 3.81 -2.83 -12.68
CA ILE A 15 2.69 -1.97 -12.29
C ILE A 15 1.95 -1.51 -13.56
N PRO A 16 0.65 -1.84 -13.71
CA PRO A 16 -0.11 -1.39 -14.87
C PRO A 16 -0.32 0.13 -14.87
N ASP A 17 -0.53 0.70 -16.06
CA ASP A 17 -1.09 2.05 -16.20
C ASP A 17 -2.52 2.13 -15.67
N ARG A 18 -3.28 1.03 -15.72
CA ARG A 18 -4.65 0.91 -15.18
C ARG A 18 -4.79 -0.31 -14.29
N LEU A 19 -5.19 -0.08 -13.04
CA LEU A 19 -5.54 -1.17 -12.11
C LEU A 19 -7.01 -1.51 -12.24
N GLN A 20 -7.30 -2.56 -13.01
CA GLN A 20 -8.65 -3.09 -13.11
C GLN A 20 -9.08 -3.88 -11.89
N GLY A 21 -10.36 -3.74 -11.54
CA GLY A 21 -10.98 -4.47 -10.43
C GLY A 21 -10.67 -3.89 -9.06
N ARG A 22 -10.05 -2.70 -8.98
CA ARG A 22 -9.75 -1.97 -7.73
C ARG A 22 -10.27 -0.54 -7.75
N GLU A 23 -11.28 -0.26 -8.57
CA GLU A 23 -11.82 1.09 -8.76
C GLU A 23 -12.40 1.65 -7.46
N ARG A 24 -13.07 0.80 -6.67
CA ARG A 24 -13.63 1.16 -5.36
C ARG A 24 -12.54 1.51 -4.35
N GLU A 25 -11.55 0.63 -4.18
CA GLU A 25 -10.45 0.83 -3.24
C GLU A 25 -9.59 2.04 -3.63
N THR A 26 -9.35 2.23 -4.94
CA THR A 26 -8.69 3.42 -5.49
C THR A 26 -9.46 4.69 -5.15
N GLY A 27 -10.80 4.65 -5.27
CA GLY A 27 -11.67 5.76 -4.90
C GLY A 27 -11.54 6.14 -3.42
N ILE A 28 -11.58 5.14 -2.54
CA ILE A 28 -11.44 5.33 -1.09
C ILE A 28 -10.05 5.89 -0.74
N LEU A 29 -8.98 5.35 -1.31
CA LEU A 29 -7.61 5.85 -1.10
C LEU A 29 -7.47 7.31 -1.55
N ARG A 30 -8.01 7.63 -2.73
CA ARG A 30 -7.97 8.99 -3.26
C ARG A 30 -8.74 9.97 -2.38
N GLN A 31 -9.93 9.57 -1.91
CA GLN A 31 -10.74 10.36 -1.01
C GLN A 31 -10.00 10.61 0.32
N PHE A 32 -9.43 9.57 0.92
CA PHE A 32 -8.64 9.68 2.14
C PHE A 32 -7.48 10.67 2.01
N LEU A 33 -6.69 10.57 0.94
CA LEU A 33 -5.58 11.50 0.70
C LEU A 33 -6.07 12.94 0.49
N GLN A 34 -7.22 13.13 -0.14
CA GLN A 34 -7.80 14.46 -0.32
C GLN A 34 -8.27 15.06 1.01
N GLU A 35 -9.00 14.29 1.80
CA GLU A 35 -9.52 14.75 3.09
C GLU A 35 -8.42 15.07 4.10
N HIS A 36 -7.38 14.22 4.17
CA HIS A 36 -6.33 14.36 5.17
C HIS A 36 -5.16 15.23 4.71
N VAL A 37 -4.60 14.98 3.50
CA VAL A 37 -3.44 15.73 3.04
C VAL A 37 -3.83 17.13 2.58
N LEU A 38 -4.85 17.26 1.72
CA LEU A 38 -5.29 18.58 1.24
C LEU A 38 -6.09 19.34 2.30
N GLY A 39 -6.91 18.64 3.09
CA GLY A 39 -7.62 19.22 4.23
C GLY A 39 -6.72 19.57 5.43
N ARG A 40 -5.42 19.24 5.37
CA ARG A 40 -4.43 19.45 6.43
C ARG A 40 -4.86 18.88 7.78
N ARG A 41 -5.45 17.69 7.74
CA ARG A 41 -5.88 16.95 8.93
C ARG A 41 -5.00 15.72 9.08
N PRO A 42 -4.42 15.48 10.27
CA PRO A 42 -3.72 14.23 10.48
C PRO A 42 -4.71 13.05 10.40
N GLY A 43 -4.18 11.87 10.12
CA GLY A 43 -5.00 10.67 10.01
C GLY A 43 -4.16 9.43 9.76
N SER A 44 -4.76 8.28 10.00
CA SER A 44 -4.14 6.99 9.73
C SER A 44 -5.08 6.09 8.95
N LEU A 45 -4.54 5.44 7.92
CA LEU A 45 -5.22 4.45 7.11
C LEU A 45 -4.42 3.16 7.17
N TYR A 46 -5.10 2.08 7.53
CA TYR A 46 -4.57 0.74 7.50
C TYR A 46 -5.20 -0.04 6.36
N VAL A 47 -4.35 -0.46 5.43
CA VAL A 47 -4.72 -1.19 4.22
C VAL A 47 -4.31 -2.65 4.39
N SER A 48 -5.28 -3.56 4.39
CA SER A 48 -5.04 -4.99 4.59
C SER A 48 -5.51 -5.80 3.39
N GLY A 49 -4.88 -6.95 3.17
CA GLY A 49 -5.34 -7.91 2.18
C GLY A 49 -4.23 -8.87 1.80
N ALA A 50 -4.58 -10.05 1.29
CA ALA A 50 -3.62 -11.08 0.92
C ALA A 50 -2.54 -10.57 -0.06
N PRO A 51 -1.36 -11.20 -0.11
CA PRO A 51 -0.37 -10.93 -1.15
C PRO A 51 -0.99 -11.00 -2.55
N GLY A 52 -0.54 -10.11 -3.44
CA GLY A 52 -0.99 -10.13 -4.85
C GLY A 52 -2.39 -9.55 -5.11
N THR A 53 -3.06 -9.00 -4.10
CA THR A 53 -4.35 -8.28 -4.23
C THR A 53 -4.21 -6.88 -4.86
N GLY A 54 -2.99 -6.36 -5.02
CA GLY A 54 -2.73 -5.09 -5.72
C GLY A 54 -2.67 -3.84 -4.82
N LYS A 55 -2.50 -3.99 -3.50
CA LYS A 55 -2.37 -2.88 -2.52
C LYS A 55 -1.28 -1.87 -2.92
N THR A 56 -0.03 -2.32 -3.04
CA THR A 56 1.12 -1.48 -3.39
C THR A 56 0.92 -0.80 -4.74
N ALA A 57 0.51 -1.57 -5.76
CA ALA A 57 0.27 -1.04 -7.10
C ALA A 57 -0.81 0.06 -7.07
N CYS A 58 -1.89 -0.16 -6.33
CA CYS A 58 -2.99 0.80 -6.18
C CYS A 58 -2.52 2.09 -5.54
N LEU A 59 -1.80 1.99 -4.41
CA LEU A 59 -1.29 3.19 -3.75
C LEU A 59 -0.26 3.92 -4.62
N SER A 60 0.70 3.23 -5.23
CA SER A 60 1.67 3.86 -6.15
C SER A 60 0.97 4.60 -7.27
N ARG A 61 -0.10 4.03 -7.85
CA ARG A 61 -0.88 4.69 -8.88
C ARG A 61 -1.60 5.94 -8.36
N VAL A 62 -2.25 5.84 -7.20
CA VAL A 62 -2.94 6.99 -6.60
C VAL A 62 -1.97 8.13 -6.27
N LEU A 63 -0.78 7.80 -5.77
CA LEU A 63 0.28 8.79 -5.48
C LEU A 63 0.78 9.47 -6.75
N LEU A 64 0.93 8.72 -7.85
CA LEU A 64 1.28 9.28 -9.16
C LEU A 64 0.17 10.19 -9.70
N ASP A 65 -1.08 9.74 -9.69
CA ASP A 65 -2.24 10.52 -10.15
C ASP A 65 -2.44 11.80 -9.31
N CYS A 66 -2.06 11.78 -8.03
CA CYS A 66 -2.20 12.91 -7.11
C CYS A 66 -0.91 13.71 -6.92
N LYS A 67 0.15 13.44 -7.68
CA LYS A 67 1.49 14.03 -7.47
C LYS A 67 1.47 15.56 -7.37
N ASP A 68 0.75 16.23 -8.27
CA ASP A 68 0.66 17.69 -8.30
C ASP A 68 -0.10 18.25 -7.07
N LYS A 69 -1.14 17.53 -6.64
CA LYS A 69 -1.92 17.88 -5.44
C LYS A 69 -1.12 17.67 -4.16
N LEU A 70 -0.27 16.66 -4.15
CA LEU A 70 0.61 16.30 -3.03
C LEU A 70 1.92 17.08 -3.02
N ALA A 71 2.23 17.90 -4.03
CA ALA A 71 3.49 18.63 -4.15
C ALA A 71 3.76 19.60 -2.97
N ARG A 72 2.70 20.06 -2.30
CA ARG A 72 2.79 20.91 -1.09
C ARG A 72 3.02 20.12 0.21
N SER A 73 2.99 18.79 0.14
CA SER A 73 3.24 17.88 1.25
C SER A 73 4.57 17.15 1.08
N LYS A 74 5.18 16.71 2.18
CA LYS A 74 6.35 15.84 2.15
C LYS A 74 5.87 14.39 2.13
N THR A 75 5.99 13.72 0.99
CA THR A 75 5.67 12.29 0.86
C THR A 75 6.91 11.44 1.09
N VAL A 76 6.81 10.47 2.00
CA VAL A 76 7.83 9.49 2.31
C VAL A 76 7.22 8.12 2.11
N VAL A 77 7.82 7.30 1.25
CA VAL A 77 7.41 5.91 1.00
C VAL A 77 8.55 5.00 1.44
N LEU A 78 8.26 4.05 2.33
CA LEU A 78 9.23 3.10 2.86
C LEU A 78 8.68 1.69 2.74
N ASN A 79 9.52 0.78 2.22
CA ASN A 79 9.25 -0.65 2.24
C ASN A 79 9.87 -1.25 3.51
N CYS A 80 9.05 -1.76 4.42
CA CYS A 80 9.53 -2.27 5.69
C CYS A 80 10.32 -3.59 5.55
N MET A 81 10.19 -4.32 4.44
CA MET A 81 11.04 -5.49 4.14
C MET A 81 12.52 -5.13 3.92
N GLU A 82 12.82 -3.91 3.52
CA GLU A 82 14.21 -3.46 3.28
C GLU A 82 14.92 -3.07 4.60
N LEU A 83 14.19 -3.05 5.71
CA LEU A 83 14.71 -2.68 7.02
C LEU A 83 15.28 -3.92 7.73
N GLY A 84 16.55 -3.86 8.14
CA GLY A 84 17.17 -4.95 8.91
C GLY A 84 16.60 -5.14 10.33
N SER A 85 15.82 -4.20 10.85
CA SER A 85 15.09 -4.34 12.12
C SER A 85 13.89 -3.37 12.17
N PRO A 86 12.83 -3.66 12.95
CA PRO A 86 11.70 -2.74 13.11
C PRO A 86 12.11 -1.34 13.60
N HIS A 87 13.10 -1.24 14.49
CA HIS A 87 13.58 0.05 15.00
C HIS A 87 14.36 0.86 13.95
N SER A 88 14.78 0.24 12.85
CA SER A 88 15.45 0.92 11.73
C SER A 88 14.50 1.84 10.94
N ILE A 89 13.18 1.78 11.18
CA ILE A 89 12.22 2.70 10.58
C ILE A 89 12.48 4.16 10.99
N PHE A 90 12.82 4.41 12.26
CA PHE A 90 13.06 5.76 12.77
C PHE A 90 14.26 6.45 12.12
N PRO A 91 15.46 5.83 12.02
CA PRO A 91 16.57 6.43 11.29
C PRO A 91 16.29 6.56 9.79
N ALA A 92 15.58 5.61 9.17
CA ALA A 92 15.17 5.75 7.77
C ALA A 92 14.27 6.98 7.56
N LEU A 93 13.23 7.13 8.38
CA LEU A 93 12.32 8.26 8.33
C LEU A 93 13.02 9.59 8.62
N ALA A 94 13.88 9.65 9.63
CA ALA A 94 14.65 10.85 9.96
C ALA A 94 15.53 11.31 8.77
N LYS A 95 16.17 10.36 8.08
CA LYS A 95 16.95 10.63 6.87
C LYS A 95 16.08 11.20 5.75
N HIS A 96 14.91 10.63 5.49
CA HIS A 96 13.99 11.15 4.47
C HIS A 96 13.42 12.53 4.80
N LEU A 97 13.26 12.84 6.08
CA LEU A 97 12.78 14.15 6.54
C LEU A 97 13.89 15.21 6.63
N GLY A 98 15.16 14.82 6.47
CA GLY A 98 16.32 15.71 6.55
C GLY A 98 16.66 16.11 7.99
N LEU A 99 16.38 15.25 8.96
CA LEU A 99 16.68 15.49 10.37
C LEU A 99 18.12 15.06 10.71
N PRO A 100 18.77 15.73 11.68
CA PRO A 100 20.10 15.36 12.12
C PRO A 100 20.14 13.95 12.71
N VAL A 101 21.32 13.34 12.68
CA VAL A 101 21.54 12.00 13.23
C VAL A 101 21.46 12.06 14.76
N ALA A 102 20.28 11.78 15.30
CA ALA A 102 20.07 11.54 16.73
C ALA A 102 20.20 10.04 17.04
N SER A 103 20.43 9.66 18.30
CA SER A 103 20.52 8.25 18.75
C SER A 103 19.29 7.83 19.58
N GLY A 104 18.97 6.53 19.56
CA GLY A 104 17.95 5.91 20.42
C GLY A 104 16.62 6.67 20.54
N ARG A 105 16.22 6.97 21.78
CA ARG A 105 14.95 7.67 22.13
C ARG A 105 14.93 9.14 21.73
N GLU A 106 16.07 9.81 21.65
CA GLU A 106 16.14 11.21 21.22
C GLU A 106 15.68 11.38 19.77
N ARG A 107 15.93 10.37 18.94
CA ARG A 107 15.46 10.34 17.55
C ARG A 107 13.94 10.33 17.45
N VAL A 108 13.28 9.49 18.25
CA VAL A 108 11.81 9.41 18.29
C VAL A 108 11.22 10.76 18.71
N ARG A 109 11.77 11.38 19.77
CA ARG A 109 11.36 12.73 20.21
C ARG A 109 11.63 13.81 19.16
N SER A 110 12.75 13.72 18.42
CA SER A 110 13.06 14.66 17.35
C SER A 110 12.06 14.55 16.19
N LEU A 111 11.68 13.33 15.83
CA LEU A 111 10.64 13.05 14.84
C LEU A 111 9.29 13.60 15.30
N GLU A 112 8.86 13.33 16.53
CA GLU A 112 7.62 13.86 17.10
C GLU A 112 7.59 15.38 17.09
N LYS A 113 8.67 16.04 17.54
CA LYS A 113 8.80 17.50 17.49
C LYS A 113 8.73 18.03 16.06
N HIS A 114 9.37 17.35 15.10
CA HIS A 114 9.27 17.74 13.70
C HIS A 114 7.84 17.62 13.19
N LEU A 115 7.16 16.50 13.47
CA LEU A 115 5.80 16.20 13.01
C LEU A 115 4.71 17.04 13.69
N THR A 116 5.01 17.71 14.78
CA THR A 116 4.09 18.62 15.50
C THR A 116 4.45 20.10 15.34
N ALA A 117 5.64 20.41 14.81
CA ALA A 117 6.03 21.77 14.46
C ALA A 117 5.30 22.26 13.20
N GLN A 118 5.21 23.58 13.05
CA GLN A 118 4.63 24.21 11.86
C GLN A 118 5.36 23.78 10.58
N GLY A 119 4.60 23.43 9.55
CA GLY A 119 5.15 22.98 8.28
C GLY A 119 4.12 22.37 7.32
N PRO A 120 4.58 21.84 6.18
CA PRO A 120 3.74 21.13 5.21
C PRO A 120 3.27 19.78 5.79
N MET A 121 2.14 19.24 5.34
CA MET A 121 1.72 17.88 5.76
C MET A 121 2.80 16.85 5.40
N VAL A 122 2.95 15.81 6.22
CA VAL A 122 3.81 14.66 5.95
C VAL A 122 2.93 13.47 5.64
N LEU A 123 3.05 12.93 4.43
CA LEU A 123 2.41 11.66 4.05
C LEU A 123 3.44 10.55 4.19
N LEU A 124 3.28 9.70 5.21
CA LEU A 124 4.11 8.53 5.43
C LEU A 124 3.39 7.29 4.94
N VAL A 125 3.97 6.62 3.95
CA VAL A 125 3.52 5.35 3.41
C VAL A 125 4.49 4.26 3.86
N LEU A 126 3.96 3.25 4.54
CA LEU A 126 4.70 2.08 4.99
C LEU A 126 4.15 0.86 4.25
N ASP A 127 4.93 0.30 3.34
CA ASP A 127 4.61 -0.97 2.68
C ASP A 127 5.16 -2.14 3.48
N GLU A 128 4.49 -3.30 3.44
CA GLU A 128 4.85 -4.49 4.22
C GLU A 128 4.95 -4.22 5.74
N LEU A 129 3.98 -3.46 6.27
CA LEU A 129 3.92 -2.98 7.65
C LEU A 129 3.99 -4.10 8.69
N ASP A 130 3.54 -5.31 8.34
CA ASP A 130 3.64 -6.52 9.16
C ASP A 130 5.09 -6.87 9.55
N GLN A 131 6.09 -6.41 8.80
CA GLN A 131 7.50 -6.55 9.17
C GLN A 131 7.90 -5.74 10.42
N LEU A 132 7.10 -4.73 10.78
CA LEU A 132 7.33 -3.96 12.02
C LEU A 132 6.69 -4.62 13.24
N GLU A 133 5.92 -5.71 13.07
CA GLU A 133 5.34 -6.44 14.19
C GLU A 133 6.43 -7.21 14.94
N SER A 134 6.62 -6.86 16.21
CA SER A 134 7.55 -7.52 17.12
C SER A 134 6.83 -7.93 18.40
N LYS A 135 7.45 -8.76 19.24
CA LYS A 135 6.83 -9.24 20.51
C LYS A 135 6.39 -8.10 21.44
N GLY A 136 7.06 -6.94 21.38
CA GLY A 136 6.68 -5.73 22.13
C GLY A 136 5.71 -4.82 21.40
N GLN A 137 5.65 -4.90 20.06
CA GLN A 137 4.83 -4.07 19.16
C GLN A 137 5.00 -2.54 19.32
N ASP A 138 5.99 -2.09 20.10
CA ASP A 138 6.18 -0.68 20.48
C ASP A 138 6.31 0.25 19.26
N VAL A 139 7.03 -0.20 18.23
CA VAL A 139 7.29 0.61 17.02
C VAL A 139 6.00 0.89 16.27
N LEU A 140 5.19 -0.14 16.03
CA LEU A 140 3.96 -0.01 15.25
C LEU A 140 2.96 0.90 15.97
N TYR A 141 2.76 0.71 17.28
CA TYR A 141 1.88 1.58 18.06
C TYR A 141 2.36 3.03 18.07
N THR A 142 3.66 3.26 18.30
CA THR A 142 4.25 4.61 18.27
C THR A 142 3.93 5.32 16.94
N LEU A 143 4.03 4.62 15.81
CA LEU A 143 3.74 5.20 14.49
C LEU A 143 2.25 5.57 14.33
N PHE A 144 1.33 4.75 14.84
CA PHE A 144 -0.11 5.03 14.78
C PHE A 144 -0.58 6.06 15.81
N GLU A 145 0.20 6.32 16.87
CA GLU A 145 -0.03 7.40 17.82
C GLU A 145 0.34 8.77 17.26
N TRP A 146 1.35 8.85 16.39
CA TRP A 146 1.85 10.13 15.88
C TRP A 146 0.82 11.00 15.14
N PRO A 147 -0.10 10.47 14.31
CA PRO A 147 -1.19 11.27 13.74
C PRO A 147 -2.11 11.87 14.81
N GLN A 148 -2.22 11.24 15.98
CA GLN A 148 -3.11 11.70 17.05
C GLN A 148 -2.45 12.69 18.02
N LEU A 149 -1.14 12.96 17.84
CA LEU A 149 -0.46 13.98 18.65
C LEU A 149 -1.08 15.37 18.43
N PRO A 150 -1.13 16.22 19.46
CA PRO A 150 -1.58 17.60 19.30
C PRO A 150 -0.78 18.32 18.22
N SER A 151 -1.49 19.01 17.31
CA SER A 151 -0.89 19.72 16.17
C SER A 151 -0.10 18.83 15.21
N SER A 152 -0.32 17.50 15.22
CA SER A 152 0.30 16.60 14.27
C SER A 152 -0.10 16.96 12.84
N ARG A 153 0.90 16.95 11.95
CA ARG A 153 0.74 17.10 10.50
C ARG A 153 1.05 15.80 9.76
N LEU A 154 0.96 14.66 10.44
CA LEU A 154 1.22 13.34 9.87
C LEU A 154 -0.05 12.70 9.32
N VAL A 155 0.02 12.22 8.09
CA VAL A 155 -0.91 11.27 7.48
C VAL A 155 -0.18 9.96 7.27
N LEU A 156 -0.61 8.90 7.94
CA LEU A 156 0.00 7.57 7.86
C LEU A 156 -0.85 6.64 6.99
N VAL A 157 -0.23 5.95 6.03
CA VAL A 157 -0.84 4.87 5.25
C VAL A 157 0.02 3.62 5.42
N GLY A 158 -0.47 2.62 6.13
CA GLY A 158 0.22 1.34 6.34
C GLY A 158 -0.41 0.22 5.51
N LEU A 159 0.37 -0.50 4.72
CA LEU A 159 -0.07 -1.65 3.93
C LEU A 159 0.46 -2.92 4.59
N ALA A 160 -0.41 -3.90 4.80
CA ALA A 160 -0.02 -5.20 5.36
C ALA A 160 -0.62 -6.36 4.58
N ASN A 161 0.10 -7.47 4.53
CA ASN A 161 -0.28 -8.65 3.77
C ASN A 161 -1.32 -9.56 4.44
N ALA A 162 -1.49 -9.41 5.74
CA ALA A 162 -2.44 -10.21 6.49
C ALA A 162 -3.57 -9.34 7.05
N LEU A 163 -4.75 -9.94 7.19
CA LEU A 163 -5.70 -9.51 8.21
C LEU A 163 -5.11 -9.69 9.62
N ASP A 164 -3.98 -10.41 9.72
CA ASP A 164 -3.27 -10.85 10.93
C ASP A 164 -2.18 -9.88 11.43
N LEU A 165 -2.32 -8.56 11.25
CA LEU A 165 -2.00 -7.75 12.43
C LEU A 165 -3.01 -8.23 13.45
N THR A 166 -2.59 -9.15 14.32
CA THR A 166 -3.48 -10.06 15.04
C THR A 166 -4.75 -9.34 15.50
N ASP A 167 -5.91 -9.99 15.58
CA ASP A 167 -7.12 -9.34 16.11
C ASP A 167 -6.85 -8.54 17.39
N ARG A 168 -5.83 -8.95 18.17
CA ARG A 168 -5.24 -8.23 19.30
C ARG A 168 -4.51 -6.92 18.95
N SER A 169 -3.64 -6.90 17.95
CA SER A 169 -2.95 -5.69 17.43
C SER A 169 -3.96 -4.68 16.88
N LEU A 170 -4.91 -5.15 16.06
CA LEU A 170 -5.98 -4.31 15.54
C LEU A 170 -6.96 -3.88 16.63
N ALA A 171 -7.31 -4.75 17.59
CA ALA A 171 -8.15 -4.39 18.73
C ALA A 171 -7.48 -3.33 19.60
N ARG A 172 -6.16 -3.43 19.82
CA ARG A 172 -5.41 -2.41 20.56
C ARG A 172 -5.34 -1.08 19.82
N LEU A 173 -5.10 -1.09 18.50
CA LEU A 173 -5.17 0.12 17.68
C LEU A 173 -6.57 0.74 17.67
N ARG A 174 -7.62 -0.09 17.65
CA ARG A 174 -9.03 0.36 17.71
C ARG A 174 -9.44 0.87 19.09
N ALA A 175 -8.93 0.24 20.15
CA ALA A 175 -9.20 0.60 21.54
C ALA A 175 -8.31 1.76 22.00
N HIS A 176 -7.41 2.27 21.16
CA HIS A 176 -6.53 3.34 21.54
C HIS A 176 -7.34 4.63 21.78
N PRO A 177 -7.24 5.25 22.97
CA PRO A 177 -8.01 6.46 23.31
C PRO A 177 -7.75 7.66 22.39
N ALA A 178 -6.67 7.64 21.60
CA ALA A 178 -6.29 8.73 20.72
C ALA A 178 -7.00 8.65 19.35
N GLY A 179 -7.67 7.54 19.04
CA GLY A 179 -8.41 7.34 17.78
C GLY A 179 -7.96 6.09 17.03
N SER A 180 -8.87 5.52 16.23
CA SER A 180 -8.63 4.31 15.46
C SER A 180 -8.25 4.63 14.00
N PRO A 181 -7.35 3.87 13.37
CA PRO A 181 -7.08 4.03 11.95
C PRO A 181 -8.30 3.65 11.13
N GLN A 182 -8.54 4.38 10.04
CA GLN A 182 -9.50 3.94 9.02
C GLN A 182 -9.00 2.63 8.42
N LEU A 183 -9.92 1.71 8.14
CA LEU A 183 -9.60 0.39 7.61
C LEU A 183 -10.05 0.28 6.16
N LEU A 184 -9.15 -0.17 5.30
CA LEU A 184 -9.45 -0.50 3.91
C LEU A 184 -8.99 -1.91 3.60
N HIS A 185 -9.95 -2.80 3.37
CA HIS A 185 -9.67 -4.18 3.00
C HIS A 185 -9.62 -4.35 1.48
N PHE A 186 -8.57 -5.01 1.00
CA PHE A 186 -8.39 -5.48 -0.38
C PHE A 186 -8.73 -6.98 -0.43
N PRO A 187 -9.97 -7.34 -0.81
CA PRO A 187 -10.36 -8.74 -0.92
C PRO A 187 -9.59 -9.45 -2.04
N PRO A 188 -9.38 -10.78 -1.99
CA PRO A 188 -8.88 -11.55 -3.12
C PRO A 188 -9.65 -11.27 -4.42
N TYR A 189 -8.97 -11.32 -5.57
CA TYR A 189 -9.64 -11.06 -6.84
C TYR A 189 -10.65 -12.16 -7.19
N THR A 190 -11.82 -11.75 -7.67
CA THR A 190 -12.83 -12.68 -8.19
C THR A 190 -12.42 -13.24 -9.56
N LYS A 191 -13.07 -14.32 -9.99
CA LYS A 191 -12.90 -14.88 -11.33
C LYS A 191 -13.09 -13.81 -12.41
N GLU A 192 -14.12 -12.97 -12.28
CA GLU A 192 -14.47 -11.95 -13.26
C GLU A 192 -13.39 -10.87 -13.31
N GLN A 193 -12.87 -10.44 -12.16
CA GLN A 193 -11.78 -9.46 -12.09
C GLN A 193 -10.50 -10.02 -12.69
N LEU A 194 -10.10 -11.25 -12.33
CA LEU A 194 -8.91 -11.89 -12.91
C LEU A 194 -9.04 -12.09 -14.43
N THR A 195 -10.22 -12.50 -14.90
CA THR A 195 -10.48 -12.66 -16.33
C THR A 195 -10.30 -11.33 -17.07
N ARG A 196 -10.87 -10.24 -16.53
CA ARG A 196 -10.73 -8.90 -17.12
C ARG A 196 -9.28 -8.41 -17.12
N ILE A 197 -8.54 -8.60 -16.02
CA ILE A 197 -7.12 -8.26 -15.93
C ILE A 197 -6.33 -8.98 -17.02
N LEU A 198 -6.51 -10.30 -17.17
CA LEU A 198 -5.82 -11.09 -18.19
C LEU A 198 -6.18 -10.65 -19.61
N GLN A 199 -7.47 -10.39 -19.87
CA GLN A 199 -7.95 -9.91 -21.17
C GLN A 199 -7.39 -8.53 -21.53
N GLU A 200 -7.35 -7.60 -20.59
CA GLU A 200 -6.80 -6.26 -20.81
C GLU A 200 -5.30 -6.33 -21.14
N ARG A 201 -4.54 -7.13 -20.38
CA ARG A 201 -3.11 -7.33 -20.64
C ARG A 201 -2.88 -7.93 -22.02
N LEU A 202 -3.51 -9.05 -22.32
CA LEU A 202 -3.33 -9.71 -23.61
C LEU A 202 -3.88 -8.90 -24.79
N GLY A 203 -4.87 -8.03 -24.55
CA GLY A 203 -5.39 -7.10 -25.55
C GLY A 203 -4.41 -6.01 -25.98
N GLN A 204 -3.29 -5.80 -25.27
CA GLN A 204 -2.24 -4.87 -25.70
C GLN A 204 -1.30 -5.50 -26.76
N VAL A 205 -1.37 -6.81 -26.96
CA VAL A 205 -0.59 -7.51 -27.99
C VAL A 205 -1.29 -7.35 -29.33
N ALA A 206 -0.61 -6.75 -30.30
CA ALA A 206 -1.15 -6.61 -31.66
C ALA A 206 -1.16 -7.97 -32.38
N GLY A 207 -2.30 -8.32 -32.98
CA GLY A 207 -2.46 -9.53 -33.81
C GLY A 207 -3.58 -10.47 -33.32
N ASP A 208 -3.53 -11.72 -33.77
CA ASP A 208 -4.50 -12.75 -33.40
C ASP A 208 -4.45 -13.08 -31.92
N ARG A 209 -5.60 -13.50 -31.37
CA ARG A 209 -5.73 -13.90 -29.96
C ARG A 209 -4.78 -15.06 -29.66
N VAL A 210 -3.70 -14.74 -28.95
CA VAL A 210 -2.68 -15.71 -28.51
C VAL A 210 -3.26 -16.75 -27.56
N VAL A 211 -4.28 -16.39 -26.79
CA VAL A 211 -4.96 -17.25 -25.83
C VAL A 211 -6.48 -17.15 -26.01
N ASP A 212 -7.15 -18.30 -26.05
CA ASP A 212 -8.61 -18.37 -26.12
C ASP A 212 -9.25 -17.82 -24.83
N SER A 213 -10.38 -17.12 -24.98
CA SER A 213 -11.17 -16.62 -23.86
C SER A 213 -11.62 -17.75 -22.92
N ALA A 214 -11.89 -18.95 -23.43
CA ALA A 214 -12.24 -20.10 -22.59
C ALA A 214 -11.08 -20.50 -21.66
N ALA A 215 -9.84 -20.47 -22.17
CA ALA A 215 -8.64 -20.76 -21.39
C ALA A 215 -8.38 -19.69 -20.33
N LEU A 216 -8.58 -18.40 -20.65
CA LEU A 216 -8.47 -17.31 -19.69
C LEU A 216 -9.48 -17.45 -18.54
N GLN A 217 -10.74 -17.75 -18.87
CA GLN A 217 -11.77 -17.99 -17.86
C GLN A 217 -11.47 -19.22 -16.99
N PHE A 218 -10.88 -20.27 -17.58
CA PHE A 218 -10.45 -21.45 -16.84
C PHE A 218 -9.32 -21.13 -15.86
N CYS A 219 -8.28 -20.43 -16.32
CA CYS A 219 -7.17 -19.96 -15.48
C CYS A 219 -7.70 -19.09 -14.33
N ALA A 220 -8.46 -18.05 -14.65
CA ALA A 220 -9.02 -17.13 -13.68
C ALA A 220 -9.86 -17.85 -12.61
N ARG A 221 -10.72 -18.79 -13.02
CA ARG A 221 -11.55 -19.59 -12.10
C ARG A 221 -10.69 -20.44 -11.16
N LYS A 222 -9.64 -21.07 -11.68
CA LYS A 222 -8.75 -21.91 -10.87
C LYS A 222 -7.97 -21.07 -9.87
N VAL A 223 -7.41 -19.94 -10.29
CA VAL A 223 -6.62 -19.06 -9.40
C VAL A 223 -7.49 -18.36 -8.36
N SER A 224 -8.68 -17.88 -8.73
CA SER A 224 -9.61 -17.24 -7.78
C SER A 224 -10.11 -18.21 -6.72
N ALA A 225 -10.32 -19.49 -7.06
CA ALA A 225 -10.74 -20.51 -6.11
C ALA A 225 -9.66 -20.89 -5.09
N VAL A 226 -8.38 -20.71 -5.43
CA VAL A 226 -7.24 -21.08 -4.56
C VAL A 226 -6.73 -19.89 -3.75
N SER A 227 -6.59 -18.71 -4.37
CA SER A 227 -5.94 -17.57 -3.72
C SER A 227 -6.46 -16.19 -4.13
N GLY A 228 -6.96 -16.03 -5.36
CA GLY A 228 -7.32 -14.70 -5.89
C GLY A 228 -6.13 -13.75 -6.07
N ASP A 229 -4.92 -14.28 -6.23
CA ASP A 229 -3.69 -13.53 -6.47
C ASP A 229 -3.51 -13.24 -7.97
N ALA A 230 -3.44 -11.96 -8.34
CA ALA A 230 -3.27 -11.55 -9.73
C ALA A 230 -1.88 -11.90 -10.29
N ARG A 231 -0.83 -11.93 -9.46
CA ARG A 231 0.53 -12.33 -9.88
C ARG A 231 0.52 -13.79 -10.32
N LYS A 232 -0.10 -14.67 -9.53
CA LYS A 232 -0.25 -16.09 -9.89
C LYS A 232 -1.07 -16.28 -11.17
N ALA A 233 -2.13 -15.49 -11.36
CA ALA A 233 -2.92 -15.55 -12.60
C ALA A 233 -2.09 -15.17 -13.83
N LEU A 234 -1.28 -14.11 -13.73
CA LEU A 234 -0.37 -13.69 -14.80
C LEU A 234 0.72 -14.73 -15.07
N ASP A 235 1.31 -15.29 -14.01
CA ASP A 235 2.36 -16.31 -14.12
C ASP A 235 1.87 -17.62 -14.75
N VAL A 236 0.65 -18.08 -14.42
CA VAL A 236 0.06 -19.29 -15.02
C VAL A 236 -0.29 -19.09 -16.49
N CYS A 237 -0.63 -17.86 -16.90
CA CYS A 237 -0.92 -17.56 -18.30
C CYS A 237 0.33 -17.33 -19.16
N ARG A 238 1.50 -17.10 -18.57
CA ARG A 238 2.76 -16.77 -19.25
C ARG A 238 3.52 -18.01 -19.73
#